data_AF-U2QTM3-F1
#
_entry.id   AF-U2QTM3-F1
#
_cell.length_a   1.000
_cell.length_b   1.000
_cell.length_c   1.000
_cell.angle_alpha   90.00
_cell.angle_beta   90.00
_cell.angle_gamma   90.00
#
_symmetry.space_group_name_H-M   'P 1'
#
loop_
_entity.id
_entity.type
_entity.pdbx_description
1 polymer ?
#
loop_
_entity_poly.entity_id
_entity_poly.type
_entity_poly.pdbx_seq_one_letter_code
_entity_poly.pdbx_strand_id
1 'polypeptide(L)'
;LWLSAHDLVFPDAMSRVANGYYVLFSRDPHLAAIGFVWNPLPSLAAIPLLLATPLWPALASRALAGCLVSALCGACSVALMHRLLGRLGAGPAMRLVLTAVFALHPLVLLGSATGASEAMLLLVCLYVTVHLVDWLTGADPWQLVHVGVGAGVAYLVRYEALAAGAAAALLVLLVSWWRSRHRRSAAGLALTDMVLVAAPVAASFGLWALASKVIVGSWLETFTSQYGNSAQVGTFRESIEGIIGAGTHAHVAYIATQLANTAPLAVPLVLVALVVALRRREATPLAPVFVLGSVLAFQALTFLRGMSFGWLRFQIAAVPLGVAAAGYLAGVLTGRGRPSAPRRVLAVMLGVAMVATLPLAWRAERNPSLAREEALAVQVADGGQYPMERRVAADIAAMGLGRGAVITDVAYSFPIVLSAEDPRVYAITTDEDFDALLADPRSNGVSYALLTSPDTAPADAVAERYPGMWEDGAGRAEMARQWSDGRGLTWRLYRFTG
;
A
#
# COMPACT_ATOMS: atom_id res chain seq x y z
N LEU A 1 -15.68 -1.60 8.55
CA LEU A 1 -16.45 -1.76 9.80
C LEU A 1 -16.30 -3.16 10.39
N TRP A 2 -16.75 -4.22 9.71
CA TRP A 2 -16.67 -5.59 10.26
C TRP A 2 -15.25 -6.02 10.67
N LEU A 3 -14.24 -5.79 9.81
CA LEU A 3 -12.84 -6.12 10.10
C LEU A 3 -12.33 -5.42 11.38
N SER A 4 -12.46 -4.09 11.42
CA SER A 4 -12.09 -3.25 12.57
C SER A 4 -12.84 -3.61 13.86
N ALA A 5 -14.10 -4.07 13.76
CA ALA A 5 -14.87 -4.53 14.92
C ALA A 5 -14.29 -5.81 15.53
N HIS A 6 -13.69 -6.67 14.72
CA HIS A 6 -13.09 -7.96 15.11
C HIS A 6 -11.56 -7.89 15.22
N ASP A 7 -10.98 -6.69 15.34
CA ASP A 7 -9.54 -6.49 15.48
C ASP A 7 -8.70 -7.08 14.31
N LEU A 8 -9.33 -7.32 13.15
CA LEU A 8 -8.68 -7.72 11.91
C LEU A 8 -8.08 -6.49 11.22
N VAL A 9 -6.98 -6.00 11.78
CA VAL A 9 -6.30 -4.79 11.34
C VAL A 9 -4.89 -5.13 10.86
N PHE A 10 -4.56 -4.63 9.67
CA PHE A 10 -3.24 -4.79 9.09
C PHE A 10 -2.26 -3.80 9.76
N PRO A 11 -1.10 -4.26 10.27
CA PRO A 11 -0.17 -3.40 10.99
C PRO A 11 0.27 -2.17 10.18
N ASP A 12 0.54 -2.34 8.88
CA ASP A 12 0.96 -1.25 8.00
C ASP A 12 -0.16 -0.26 7.67
N ALA A 13 -1.42 -0.69 7.71
CA ALA A 13 -2.58 0.19 7.58
C ALA A 13 -2.76 1.03 8.85
N MET A 14 -2.62 0.40 10.02
CA MET A 14 -2.73 1.08 11.31
C MET A 14 -1.59 2.07 11.53
N SER A 15 -0.35 1.74 11.17
CA SER A 15 0.78 2.66 11.29
C SER A 15 0.62 3.91 10.43
N ARG A 16 0.02 3.80 9.23
CA ARG A 16 -0.31 4.98 8.39
C ARG A 16 -1.37 5.87 9.03
N VAL A 17 -2.35 5.28 9.73
CA VAL A 17 -3.32 6.04 10.53
C VAL A 17 -2.61 6.71 11.70
N ALA A 18 -1.67 6.02 12.35
CA ALA A 18 -0.85 6.55 13.44
C ALA A 18 -0.05 7.78 13.01
N ASN A 19 0.64 7.71 11.87
CA ASN A 19 1.36 8.85 11.30
C ASN A 19 0.46 10.08 11.08
N GLY A 20 -0.76 9.89 10.58
CA GLY A 20 -1.73 10.98 10.45
C GLY A 20 -2.24 11.50 11.81
N TYR A 21 -2.33 10.62 12.81
CA TYR A 21 -2.79 10.95 14.16
C TYR A 21 -1.75 11.79 14.92
N TYR A 22 -0.46 11.47 14.78
CA TYR A 22 0.63 12.18 15.45
C TYR A 22 0.72 13.64 15.04
N VAL A 23 0.45 13.96 13.77
CA VAL A 23 0.38 15.35 13.27
C VAL A 23 -0.63 16.21 14.05
N LEU A 24 -1.67 15.60 14.63
CA LEU A 24 -2.77 16.29 15.30
C LEU A 24 -2.72 16.20 16.82
N PHE A 25 -2.36 15.04 17.36
CA PHE A 25 -2.64 14.69 18.76
C PHE A 25 -1.41 14.18 19.53
N SER A 26 -0.23 14.04 18.93
CA SER A 26 0.96 13.59 19.68
C SER A 26 1.35 14.55 20.81
N ARG A 27 2.39 14.18 21.58
CA ARG A 27 3.00 15.12 22.50
C ARG A 27 3.49 16.34 21.75
N ASP A 28 4.17 16.19 20.62
CA ASP A 28 4.67 17.28 19.80
C ASP A 28 3.99 17.32 18.41
N PRO A 29 2.79 17.92 18.25
CA PRO A 29 2.06 17.91 16.99
C PRO A 29 2.67 18.86 15.97
N HIS A 30 3.18 18.30 14.87
CA HIS A 30 3.70 19.06 13.75
C HIS A 30 3.61 18.20 12.46
N LEU A 31 3.65 18.84 11.28
CA LEU A 31 3.39 18.12 10.01
C LEU A 31 4.47 17.06 9.70
N ALA A 32 5.71 17.27 10.11
CA ALA A 32 6.80 16.30 9.93
C ALA A 32 6.61 15.00 10.73
N ALA A 33 5.75 14.99 11.77
CA ALA A 33 5.42 13.79 12.54
C ALA A 33 4.70 12.71 11.71
N ILE A 34 4.29 13.03 10.47
CA ILE A 34 3.77 12.06 9.51
C ILE A 34 4.80 11.00 9.08
N GLY A 35 6.09 11.27 9.30
CA GLY A 35 7.21 10.38 8.94
C GLY A 35 7.54 10.38 7.45
N PHE A 36 8.79 10.00 7.13
CA PHE A 36 9.35 10.03 5.77
C PHE A 36 9.74 8.65 5.21
N VAL A 37 9.54 7.59 5.99
CA VAL A 37 9.80 6.21 5.56
C VAL A 37 8.81 5.80 4.46
N TRP A 38 7.54 6.16 4.61
CA TRP A 38 6.47 5.86 3.66
C TRP A 38 6.06 7.11 2.87
N ASN A 39 5.51 6.91 1.68
CA ASN A 39 4.90 8.01 0.93
C ASN A 39 3.68 8.56 1.69
N PRO A 40 3.43 9.89 1.64
CA PRO A 40 2.63 10.56 2.65
C PRO A 40 1.12 10.48 2.41
N LEU A 41 0.67 10.23 1.18
CA LEU A 41 -0.73 10.44 0.81
C LEU A 41 -1.72 9.57 1.60
N PRO A 42 -1.46 8.29 1.90
CA PRO A 42 -2.36 7.50 2.73
C PRO A 42 -2.59 8.10 4.12
N SER A 43 -1.52 8.61 4.76
CA SER A 43 -1.59 9.25 6.08
C SER A 43 -2.26 10.62 6.01
N LEU A 44 -1.90 11.45 5.00
CA LEU A 44 -2.54 12.75 4.78
C LEU A 44 -4.05 12.61 4.51
N ALA A 45 -4.46 11.58 3.77
CA ALA A 45 -5.87 11.30 3.49
C ALA A 45 -6.67 10.89 4.74
N ALA A 46 -6.00 10.36 5.77
CA ALA A 46 -6.65 10.01 7.03
C ALA A 46 -6.87 11.23 7.95
N ILE A 47 -6.03 12.28 7.85
CA ILE A 47 -6.08 13.46 8.74
C ILE A 47 -7.48 14.10 8.85
N PRO A 48 -8.22 14.37 7.74
CA PRO A 48 -9.54 14.97 7.84
C PRO A 48 -10.54 14.15 8.67
N LEU A 49 -10.44 12.82 8.60
CA LEU A 49 -11.27 11.93 9.42
C LEU A 49 -10.78 11.93 10.87
N LEU A 50 -9.46 11.93 11.08
CA LEU A 50 -8.87 11.91 12.42
C LEU A 50 -9.18 13.16 13.24
N LEU A 51 -9.49 14.31 12.63
CA LEU A 51 -10.00 15.47 13.36
C LEU A 51 -11.27 15.16 14.18
N ALA A 52 -12.06 14.16 13.78
CA ALA A 52 -13.25 13.71 14.50
C ALA A 52 -12.95 12.65 15.58
N THR A 53 -11.69 12.28 15.83
CA THR A 53 -11.30 11.28 16.83
C THR A 53 -11.83 11.59 18.24
N PRO A 54 -11.86 12.85 18.74
CA PRO A 54 -12.45 13.15 20.05
C PRO A 54 -13.92 12.74 20.18
N LEU A 55 -14.66 12.70 19.07
CA LEU A 55 -16.06 12.27 19.02
C LEU A 55 -16.19 10.77 18.74
N TRP A 56 -15.26 10.20 17.97
CA TRP A 56 -15.26 8.78 17.61
C TRP A 56 -13.84 8.19 17.68
N PRO A 57 -13.39 7.77 18.88
CA PRO A 57 -12.01 7.31 19.10
C PRO A 57 -11.58 6.13 18.22
N ALA A 58 -12.53 5.30 17.77
CA ALA A 58 -12.26 4.17 16.89
C ALA A 58 -11.67 4.57 15.52
N LEU A 59 -11.82 5.84 15.10
CA LEU A 59 -11.16 6.39 13.92
C LEU A 59 -9.64 6.21 13.99
N ALA A 60 -9.07 6.40 15.17
CA ALA A 60 -7.66 6.21 15.48
C ALA A 60 -7.39 4.79 16.04
N SER A 61 -7.97 4.46 17.19
CA SER A 61 -7.61 3.25 17.98
C SER A 61 -7.93 1.91 17.31
N ARG A 62 -8.79 1.91 16.28
CA ARG A 62 -9.12 0.73 15.49
C ARG A 62 -8.84 0.90 13.99
N ALA A 63 -8.01 1.88 13.64
CA ALA A 63 -7.63 2.24 12.28
C ALA A 63 -8.81 2.50 11.33
N LEU A 64 -9.98 2.87 11.87
CA LEU A 64 -11.19 3.00 11.06
C LEU A 64 -11.09 4.14 10.03
N ALA A 65 -10.34 5.20 10.32
CA ALA A 65 -10.07 6.27 9.36
C ALA A 65 -9.45 5.72 8.07
N GLY A 66 -8.44 4.85 8.21
CA GLY A 66 -7.81 4.16 7.07
C GLY A 66 -8.82 3.32 6.30
N CYS A 67 -9.61 2.48 6.98
CA CYS A 67 -10.64 1.65 6.34
C CYS A 67 -11.66 2.47 5.52
N LEU A 68 -12.06 3.65 6.01
CA LEU A 68 -12.99 4.53 5.30
C LEU A 68 -12.36 5.11 4.03
N VAL A 69 -11.09 5.54 4.11
CA VAL A 69 -10.33 6.02 2.95
C VAL A 69 -10.17 4.92 1.91
N SER A 70 -9.76 3.71 2.31
CA SER A 70 -9.60 2.59 1.38
C SER A 70 -10.93 2.18 0.75
N ALA A 71 -12.04 2.25 1.50
CA ALA A 71 -13.36 1.87 0.99
C ALA A 71 -13.86 2.85 -0.08
N LEU A 72 -13.65 4.15 0.13
CA LEU A 72 -13.92 5.17 -0.86
C LEU A 72 -13.07 4.97 -2.12
N CYS A 73 -11.77 4.72 -1.94
CA CYS A 73 -10.85 4.45 -3.06
C CYS A 73 -11.26 3.20 -3.85
N GLY A 74 -11.67 2.14 -3.16
CA GLY A 74 -12.19 0.92 -3.76
C GLY A 74 -13.45 1.15 -4.59
N ALA A 75 -14.42 1.88 -4.04
CA ALA A 75 -15.65 2.22 -4.76
C ALA A 75 -15.36 3.04 -6.03
N CYS A 76 -14.49 4.04 -5.94
CA CYS A 76 -14.05 4.82 -7.10
C CYS A 76 -13.28 3.95 -8.12
N SER A 77 -12.47 3.00 -7.66
CA SER A 77 -11.76 2.04 -8.52
C SER A 77 -12.75 1.19 -9.33
N VAL A 78 -13.83 0.70 -8.71
CA VAL A 78 -14.87 -0.06 -9.40
C VAL A 78 -15.56 0.79 -10.48
N ALA A 79 -15.87 2.06 -10.18
CA ALA A 79 -16.45 2.99 -11.14
C ALA A 79 -15.52 3.27 -12.33
N LEU A 80 -14.22 3.48 -12.07
CA LEU A 80 -13.22 3.68 -13.12
C LEU A 80 -12.98 2.40 -13.94
N MET A 81 -13.00 1.22 -13.31
CA MET A 81 -12.90 -0.03 -14.04
C MET A 81 -14.09 -0.23 -14.97
N HIS A 82 -15.30 0.08 -14.50
CA HIS A 82 -16.52 0.05 -15.31
C HIS A 82 -16.43 1.01 -16.51
N ARG A 83 -15.89 2.22 -16.30
CA ARG A 83 -15.63 3.19 -17.38
C ARG A 83 -14.57 2.68 -18.36
N LEU A 84 -13.45 2.15 -17.86
CA LEU A 84 -12.35 1.60 -18.65
C LEU A 84 -12.84 0.49 -19.58
N LEU A 85 -13.63 -0.45 -19.06
CA LEU A 85 -14.24 -1.52 -19.84
C LEU A 85 -15.09 -1.00 -21.01
N GLY A 86 -15.84 0.08 -20.78
CA GLY A 86 -16.59 0.75 -21.85
C GLY A 86 -15.69 1.38 -22.91
N ARG A 87 -14.59 2.02 -22.50
CA ARG A 87 -13.59 2.60 -23.41
C ARG A 87 -12.82 1.55 -24.21
N LEU A 88 -12.63 0.36 -23.63
CA LEU A 88 -12.05 -0.81 -24.30
C LEU A 88 -13.05 -1.55 -25.21
N GLY A 89 -14.32 -1.10 -25.25
CA GLY A 89 -15.33 -1.58 -26.18
C GLY A 89 -16.23 -2.71 -25.67
N ALA A 90 -16.16 -3.06 -24.37
CA ALA A 90 -17.04 -4.08 -23.81
C ALA A 90 -18.51 -3.62 -23.85
N GLY A 91 -19.38 -4.45 -24.42
CA GLY A 91 -20.84 -4.23 -24.42
C GLY A 91 -21.42 -4.22 -22.98
N PRO A 92 -22.65 -3.69 -22.79
CA PRO A 92 -23.19 -3.40 -21.45
C PRO A 92 -23.25 -4.61 -20.51
N ALA A 93 -23.69 -5.77 -21.02
CA ALA A 93 -23.77 -6.99 -20.21
C ALA A 93 -22.38 -7.48 -19.76
N MET A 94 -21.42 -7.58 -20.69
CA MET A 94 -20.05 -8.00 -20.35
C MET A 94 -19.35 -6.98 -19.46
N ARG A 95 -19.55 -5.69 -19.72
CA ARG A 95 -19.05 -4.62 -18.87
C ARG A 95 -19.53 -4.77 -17.44
N LEU A 96 -20.81 -5.08 -17.22
CA LEU A 96 -21.36 -5.34 -15.88
C LEU A 96 -20.73 -6.60 -15.25
N VAL A 97 -20.67 -7.72 -15.99
CA VAL A 97 -20.07 -8.98 -15.50
C VAL A 97 -18.60 -8.77 -15.08
N LEU A 98 -17.79 -8.16 -15.94
CA LEU A 98 -16.38 -7.91 -15.67
C LEU A 98 -16.17 -6.89 -14.53
N THR A 99 -17.07 -5.91 -14.39
CA THR A 99 -17.07 -5.00 -13.23
C THR A 99 -17.35 -5.77 -11.94
N ALA A 100 -18.31 -6.69 -11.96
CA ALA A 100 -18.62 -7.54 -10.80
C ALA A 100 -17.46 -8.49 -10.48
N VAL A 101 -16.81 -9.09 -11.48
CA VAL A 101 -15.60 -9.91 -11.29
C VAL A 101 -14.50 -9.10 -10.62
N PHE A 102 -14.24 -7.87 -11.08
CA PHE A 102 -13.27 -6.98 -10.44
C PHE A 102 -13.66 -6.62 -9.01
N ALA A 103 -14.90 -6.20 -8.77
CA ALA A 103 -15.38 -5.74 -7.46
C ALA A 103 -15.45 -6.85 -6.41
N LEU A 104 -15.78 -8.09 -6.81
CA LEU A 104 -15.91 -9.26 -5.92
C LEU A 104 -14.59 -10.03 -5.79
N HIS A 105 -13.54 -9.63 -6.49
CA HIS A 105 -12.23 -10.25 -6.37
C HIS A 105 -11.68 -10.00 -4.96
N PRO A 106 -11.17 -11.02 -4.25
CA PRO A 106 -10.74 -10.87 -2.86
C PRO A 106 -9.67 -9.79 -2.66
N LEU A 107 -8.62 -9.76 -3.49
CA LEU A 107 -7.59 -8.71 -3.40
C LEU A 107 -8.15 -7.28 -3.53
N VAL A 108 -9.21 -7.09 -4.31
CA VAL A 108 -9.85 -5.78 -4.50
C VAL A 108 -10.78 -5.48 -3.33
N LEU A 109 -11.63 -6.44 -2.95
CA LEU A 109 -12.61 -6.27 -1.88
C LEU A 109 -11.96 -6.10 -0.51
N LEU A 110 -11.02 -6.98 -0.16
CA LEU A 110 -10.27 -6.91 1.10
C LEU A 110 -9.35 -5.69 1.09
N GLY A 111 -8.60 -5.44 0.01
CA GLY A 111 -7.77 -4.25 -0.11
C GLY A 111 -8.55 -2.93 0.05
N SER A 112 -9.84 -2.92 -0.31
CA SER A 112 -10.73 -1.77 -0.10
C SER A 112 -11.24 -1.66 1.34
N ALA A 113 -11.15 -2.70 2.16
CA ALA A 113 -11.72 -2.74 3.52
C ALA A 113 -10.68 -2.64 4.64
N THR A 114 -9.39 -2.82 4.35
CA THR A 114 -8.33 -2.97 5.37
C THR A 114 -7.67 -1.66 5.80
N GLY A 115 -7.88 -0.57 5.07
CA GLY A 115 -7.16 0.70 5.27
C GLY A 115 -5.76 0.72 4.65
N ALA A 116 -5.40 -0.34 3.95
CA ALA A 116 -4.13 -0.44 3.27
C ALA A 116 -4.08 0.43 2.00
N SER A 117 -2.86 0.78 1.59
CA SER A 117 -2.60 1.71 0.48
C SER A 117 -2.96 1.17 -0.92
N GLU A 118 -3.21 -0.13 -1.07
CA GLU A 118 -3.44 -0.82 -2.34
C GLU A 118 -4.67 -0.28 -3.07
N ALA A 119 -5.78 -0.05 -2.36
CA ALA A 119 -7.00 0.48 -2.98
C ALA A 119 -6.81 1.91 -3.53
N MET A 120 -6.01 2.73 -2.83
CA MET A 120 -5.66 4.08 -3.28
C MET A 120 -4.71 4.03 -4.48
N LEU A 121 -3.72 3.14 -4.48
CA LEU A 121 -2.84 2.93 -5.64
C LEU A 121 -3.66 2.48 -6.85
N LEU A 122 -4.56 1.51 -6.66
CA LEU A 122 -5.43 0.97 -7.70
C LEU A 122 -6.33 2.05 -8.31
N LEU A 123 -6.94 2.90 -7.48
CA LEU A 123 -7.73 4.05 -7.91
C LEU A 123 -6.95 4.93 -8.88
N VAL A 124 -5.77 5.37 -8.47
CA VAL A 124 -4.99 6.32 -9.25
C VAL A 124 -4.40 5.65 -10.51
N CYS A 125 -3.98 4.39 -10.44
CA CYS A 125 -3.55 3.63 -11.62
C CYS A 125 -4.69 3.45 -12.65
N LEU A 126 -5.91 3.15 -12.20
CA LEU A 126 -7.07 3.06 -13.10
C LEU A 126 -7.44 4.42 -13.69
N TYR A 127 -7.32 5.49 -12.91
CA TYR A 127 -7.53 6.86 -13.39
C TYR A 127 -6.55 7.20 -14.52
N VAL A 128 -5.25 6.99 -14.28
CA VAL A 128 -4.18 7.16 -15.28
C VAL A 128 -4.46 6.31 -16.51
N THR A 129 -4.85 5.04 -16.32
CA THR A 129 -5.16 4.11 -17.43
C THR A 129 -6.31 4.61 -18.29
N VAL A 130 -7.42 5.07 -17.67
CA VAL A 130 -8.58 5.60 -18.40
C VAL A 130 -8.21 6.82 -19.25
N HIS A 131 -7.50 7.79 -18.65
CA HIS A 131 -7.08 8.99 -19.37
C HIS A 131 -6.05 8.68 -20.46
N LEU A 132 -5.16 7.70 -20.24
CA LEU A 132 -4.24 7.23 -21.27
C LEU A 132 -4.96 6.55 -22.43
N VAL A 133 -6.01 5.76 -22.18
CA VAL A 133 -6.88 5.21 -23.24
C VAL A 133 -7.60 6.35 -24.00
N ASP A 134 -8.10 7.36 -23.28
CA ASP A 134 -8.77 8.51 -23.89
C ASP A 134 -7.80 9.31 -24.79
N TRP A 135 -6.53 9.47 -24.39
CA TRP A 135 -5.48 10.06 -25.23
C TRP A 135 -5.12 9.17 -26.44
N LEU A 136 -4.99 7.86 -26.24
CA LEU A 136 -4.70 6.91 -27.31
C LEU A 136 -5.82 6.84 -28.35
N THR A 137 -7.05 7.24 -28.02
CA THR A 137 -8.18 7.27 -28.95
C THR A 137 -8.41 8.65 -29.57
N GLY A 138 -8.37 9.73 -28.78
CA GLY A 138 -8.73 11.09 -29.21
C GLY A 138 -7.56 12.02 -29.51
N ALA A 139 -6.34 11.70 -29.08
CA ALA A 139 -5.15 12.55 -29.19
C ALA A 139 -5.28 13.94 -28.54
N ASP A 140 -6.17 14.10 -27.54
CA ASP A 140 -6.33 15.33 -26.77
C ASP A 140 -5.20 15.47 -25.73
N PRO A 141 -4.31 16.48 -25.84
CA PRO A 141 -3.19 16.67 -24.91
C PRO A 141 -3.61 16.89 -23.45
N TRP A 142 -4.83 17.35 -23.20
CA TRP A 142 -5.32 17.55 -21.82
C TRP A 142 -5.39 16.22 -21.06
N GLN A 143 -5.61 15.11 -21.76
CA GLN A 143 -5.55 13.78 -21.17
C GLN A 143 -4.14 13.44 -20.66
N LEU A 144 -3.08 13.95 -21.29
CA LEU A 144 -1.69 13.73 -20.82
C LEU A 144 -1.41 14.47 -19.52
N VAL A 145 -2.02 15.65 -19.30
CA VAL A 145 -1.95 16.35 -18.01
C VAL A 145 -2.58 15.50 -16.91
N HIS A 146 -3.75 14.91 -17.16
CA HIS A 146 -4.39 13.98 -16.23
C HIS A 146 -3.55 12.72 -15.97
N VAL A 147 -2.91 12.16 -17.00
CA VAL A 147 -1.97 11.03 -16.88
C VAL A 147 -0.77 11.41 -16.00
N GLY A 148 -0.14 12.56 -16.26
CA GLY A 148 1.01 13.05 -15.50
C GLY A 148 0.69 13.35 -14.04
N VAL A 149 -0.33 14.17 -13.78
CA VAL A 149 -0.78 14.50 -12.42
C VAL A 149 -1.22 13.24 -11.68
N GLY A 150 -1.99 12.36 -12.33
CA GLY A 150 -2.38 11.08 -11.76
C GLY A 150 -1.18 10.22 -11.39
N ALA A 151 -0.19 10.06 -12.27
CA ALA A 151 1.01 9.29 -11.97
C ALA A 151 1.85 9.92 -10.84
N GLY A 152 1.92 11.26 -10.78
CA GLY A 152 2.58 11.99 -9.69
C GLY A 152 1.86 11.81 -8.34
N VAL A 153 0.52 11.78 -8.33
CA VAL A 153 -0.27 11.44 -7.14
C VAL A 153 -0.06 9.98 -6.75
N ALA A 154 0.00 9.05 -7.72
CA ALA A 154 0.24 7.64 -7.45
C ALA A 154 1.58 7.40 -6.76
N TYR A 155 2.64 8.16 -7.12
CA TYR A 155 3.91 8.13 -6.40
C TYR A 155 3.76 8.51 -4.92
N LEU A 156 2.97 9.54 -4.61
CA LEU A 156 2.70 9.95 -3.23
C LEU A 156 1.86 8.92 -2.46
N VAL A 157 1.22 7.97 -3.14
CA VAL A 157 0.59 6.79 -2.52
C VAL A 157 1.67 5.76 -2.20
N ARG A 158 2.44 5.35 -3.21
CA ARG A 158 3.43 4.27 -3.14
C ARG A 158 4.53 4.46 -4.19
N TYR A 159 5.79 4.23 -3.79
CA TYR A 159 6.95 4.47 -4.63
C TYR A 159 7.02 3.59 -5.90
N GLU A 160 6.39 2.40 -5.94
CA GLU A 160 6.33 1.60 -7.18
C GLU A 160 5.63 2.30 -8.36
N ALA A 161 4.80 3.30 -8.08
CA ALA A 161 4.13 4.07 -9.13
C ALA A 161 5.10 4.89 -9.98
N LEU A 162 6.37 5.06 -9.58
CA LEU A 162 7.41 5.60 -10.46
C LEU A 162 7.59 4.73 -11.71
N ALA A 163 7.47 3.41 -11.58
CA ALA A 163 7.52 2.49 -12.73
C ALA A 163 6.36 2.76 -13.69
N ALA A 164 5.15 3.00 -13.16
CA ALA A 164 3.98 3.36 -13.95
C ALA A 164 4.14 4.72 -14.65
N GLY A 165 4.64 5.73 -13.95
CA GLY A 165 4.91 7.06 -14.53
C GLY A 165 5.93 6.99 -15.67
N ALA A 166 7.06 6.30 -15.45
CA ALA A 166 8.09 6.12 -16.46
C ALA A 166 7.60 5.32 -17.67
N ALA A 167 6.86 4.24 -17.44
CA ALA A 167 6.27 3.43 -18.50
C ALA A 167 5.23 4.23 -19.31
N ALA A 168 4.33 4.97 -18.65
CA ALA A 168 3.35 5.83 -19.32
C ALA A 168 4.03 6.91 -20.17
N ALA A 169 5.06 7.59 -19.63
CA ALA A 169 5.83 8.58 -20.37
C ALA A 169 6.52 7.96 -21.61
N LEU A 170 7.10 6.77 -21.47
CA LEU A 170 7.70 6.03 -22.60
C LEU A 170 6.66 5.68 -23.66
N LEU A 171 5.47 5.17 -23.27
CA LEU A 171 4.41 4.85 -24.22
C LEU A 171 3.96 6.10 -24.99
N VAL A 172 3.78 7.22 -24.27
CA VAL A 172 3.39 8.50 -24.87
C VAL A 172 4.45 8.98 -25.85
N LEU A 173 5.74 8.96 -25.47
CA LEU A 173 6.86 9.30 -26.35
C LEU A 173 6.82 8.47 -27.65
N LEU A 174 6.71 7.14 -27.53
CA LEU A 174 6.73 6.22 -28.67
C LEU A 174 5.52 6.44 -29.59
N VAL A 175 4.32 6.59 -29.02
CA VAL A 175 3.09 6.78 -29.80
C VAL A 175 3.05 8.16 -30.45
N SER A 176 3.46 9.22 -29.76
CA SER A 176 3.53 10.58 -30.32
C SER A 176 4.56 10.67 -31.44
N TRP A 177 5.74 10.06 -31.26
CA TRP A 177 6.75 9.97 -32.31
C TRP A 177 6.21 9.22 -33.53
N TRP A 178 5.59 8.04 -33.31
CA TRP A 178 5.06 7.24 -34.41
C TRP A 178 3.93 7.97 -35.19
N ARG A 179 3.02 8.64 -34.48
CA ARG A 179 1.94 9.46 -35.08
C ARG A 179 2.46 10.65 -35.87
N SER A 180 3.58 11.22 -35.45
CA SER A 180 4.14 12.45 -36.02
C SER A 180 5.34 12.22 -36.93
N ARG A 181 5.82 10.99 -37.13
CA ARG A 181 7.11 10.63 -37.78
C ARG A 181 7.37 11.24 -39.15
N HIS A 182 6.34 11.67 -39.87
CA HIS A 182 6.44 12.33 -41.18
C HIS A 182 6.47 13.87 -41.10
N ARG A 183 6.38 14.45 -39.90
CA ARG A 183 6.44 15.89 -39.64
C ARG A 183 7.86 16.30 -39.26
N ARG A 184 8.29 17.48 -39.69
CA ARG A 184 9.62 18.04 -39.35
C ARG A 184 9.81 18.22 -37.83
N SER A 185 8.75 18.45 -37.08
CA SER A 185 8.75 18.65 -35.63
C SER A 185 8.41 17.38 -34.82
N ALA A 186 8.51 16.18 -35.42
CA ALA A 186 8.11 14.93 -34.77
C ALA A 186 8.76 14.71 -33.39
N ALA A 187 10.08 14.94 -33.31
CA ALA A 187 10.82 14.82 -32.06
C ALA A 187 10.35 15.83 -31.02
N GLY A 188 10.15 17.09 -31.42
CA GLY A 188 9.67 18.14 -30.53
C GLY A 188 8.29 17.83 -29.94
N LEU A 189 7.34 17.41 -30.77
CA LEU A 189 5.99 17.03 -30.32
C LEU A 189 6.02 15.84 -29.36
N ALA A 190 6.79 14.79 -29.69
CA ALA A 190 6.89 13.61 -28.84
C ALA A 190 7.53 13.92 -27.48
N LEU A 191 8.54 14.78 -27.47
CA LEU A 191 9.16 15.25 -26.23
C LEU A 191 8.20 16.11 -25.40
N THR A 192 7.46 17.02 -26.02
CA THR A 192 6.46 17.83 -25.32
C THR A 192 5.39 16.95 -24.66
N ASP A 193 4.81 16.00 -25.40
CA ASP A 193 3.81 15.08 -24.88
C ASP A 193 4.36 14.22 -23.72
N MET A 194 5.59 13.71 -23.87
CA MET A 194 6.26 12.97 -22.81
C MET A 194 6.46 13.83 -21.55
N VAL A 195 6.88 15.10 -21.71
CA VAL A 195 7.10 16.03 -20.60
C VAL A 195 5.80 16.33 -19.85
N LEU A 196 4.65 16.42 -20.53
CA LEU A 196 3.35 16.59 -19.86
C LEU A 196 3.04 15.46 -18.87
N VAL A 197 3.55 14.25 -19.14
CA VAL A 197 3.43 13.10 -18.23
C VAL A 197 4.55 13.06 -17.20
N ALA A 198 5.80 13.23 -17.63
CA ALA A 198 6.97 13.03 -16.78
C ALA A 198 7.19 14.16 -15.77
N ALA A 199 6.86 15.41 -16.11
CA ALA A 199 7.15 16.56 -15.25
C ALA A 199 6.38 16.54 -13.92
N PRO A 200 5.06 16.25 -13.87
CA PRO A 200 4.36 16.13 -12.58
C PRO A 200 4.89 14.97 -11.72
N VAL A 201 5.31 13.86 -12.34
CA VAL A 201 5.92 12.72 -11.62
C VAL A 201 7.26 13.13 -11.00
N ALA A 202 8.12 13.76 -11.80
CA ALA A 202 9.42 14.25 -11.34
C ALA A 202 9.28 15.34 -10.26
N ALA A 203 8.27 16.21 -10.37
CA ALA A 203 7.97 17.21 -9.36
C ALA A 203 7.53 16.58 -8.04
N SER A 204 6.57 15.64 -8.06
CA SER A 204 6.14 14.92 -6.84
C SER A 204 7.31 14.18 -6.17
N PHE A 205 8.15 13.50 -6.96
CA PHE A 205 9.35 12.84 -6.47
C PHE A 205 10.35 13.82 -5.86
N GLY A 206 10.71 14.87 -6.60
CA GLY A 206 11.72 15.85 -6.18
C GLY A 206 11.29 16.63 -4.94
N LEU A 207 10.02 17.04 -4.86
CA LEU A 207 9.50 17.78 -3.71
C LEU A 207 9.46 16.91 -2.45
N TRP A 208 9.05 15.65 -2.56
CA TRP A 208 9.07 14.74 -1.42
C TRP A 208 10.48 14.40 -0.95
N ALA A 209 11.40 14.12 -1.89
CA ALA A 209 12.81 13.87 -1.57
C ALA A 209 13.49 15.09 -0.95
N LEU A 210 13.17 16.30 -1.43
CA LEU A 210 13.66 17.54 -0.84
C LEU A 210 13.11 17.76 0.57
N ALA A 211 11.82 17.50 0.80
CA ALA A 211 11.22 17.58 2.13
C ALA A 211 11.91 16.59 3.09
N SER A 212 12.12 15.34 2.66
CA SER A 212 12.89 14.35 3.41
C SER A 212 14.29 14.85 3.76
N LYS A 213 15.00 15.46 2.80
CA LYS A 213 16.36 15.97 3.03
C LYS A 213 16.41 17.12 4.02
N VAL A 214 15.46 18.05 3.94
CA VAL A 214 15.41 19.24 4.79
C VAL A 214 15.01 18.89 6.22
N ILE A 215 14.06 17.97 6.39
CA ILE A 215 13.45 17.66 7.68
C ILE A 215 14.21 16.55 8.41
N VAL A 216 14.52 15.45 7.72
CA VAL A 216 15.14 14.24 8.32
C VAL A 216 16.65 14.18 8.07
N GLY A 217 17.15 14.94 7.09
CA GLY A 217 18.57 14.94 6.73
C GLY A 217 18.96 13.88 5.69
N SER A 218 18.04 12.99 5.28
CA SER A 218 18.23 11.98 4.24
C SER A 218 17.39 12.27 2.98
N TRP A 219 17.93 12.01 1.78
CA TRP A 219 17.20 12.22 0.52
C TRP A 219 16.07 11.22 0.31
N LEU A 220 16.26 9.97 0.76
CA LEU A 220 15.34 8.87 0.50
C LEU A 220 15.25 7.98 1.74
N GLU A 221 14.59 8.51 2.77
CA GLU A 221 14.47 7.84 4.07
C GLU A 221 13.82 6.46 3.97
N THR A 222 12.95 6.25 2.99
CA THR A 222 12.39 4.93 2.61
C THR A 222 13.44 3.82 2.47
N PHE A 223 14.67 4.15 2.04
CA PHE A 223 15.75 3.17 1.84
C PHE A 223 16.86 3.24 2.89
N THR A 224 17.09 4.40 3.50
CA THR A 224 18.18 4.57 4.49
C THR A 224 17.75 4.24 5.91
N SER A 225 16.46 4.34 6.22
CA SER A 225 15.93 4.12 7.56
C SER A 225 15.99 2.65 7.98
N GLN A 226 16.28 2.40 9.26
CA GLN A 226 16.12 1.07 9.86
C GLN A 226 14.65 0.61 9.93
N TYR A 227 13.72 1.56 9.91
CA TYR A 227 12.28 1.28 9.80
C TYR A 227 11.83 1.06 8.35
N GLY A 228 12.73 1.23 7.37
CA GLY A 228 12.45 1.06 5.95
C GLY A 228 12.15 -0.39 5.58
N ASN A 229 11.41 -0.57 4.47
CA ASN A 229 10.95 -1.89 4.04
C ASN A 229 12.12 -2.87 3.80
N SER A 230 13.22 -2.40 3.20
CA SER A 230 14.40 -3.24 2.94
C SER A 230 15.09 -3.72 4.21
N ALA A 231 15.15 -2.86 5.25
CA ALA A 231 15.70 -3.23 6.54
C ALA A 231 14.82 -4.29 7.23
N GLN A 232 13.50 -4.08 7.25
CA GLN A 232 12.55 -5.06 7.81
C GLN A 232 12.62 -6.42 7.11
N VAL A 233 12.66 -6.45 5.77
CA VAL A 233 12.81 -7.69 5.00
C VAL A 233 14.16 -8.37 5.30
N GLY A 234 15.22 -7.58 5.51
CA GLY A 234 16.52 -8.09 5.94
C GLY A 234 16.44 -8.81 7.28
N THR A 235 15.77 -8.23 8.27
CA THR A 235 15.63 -8.80 9.61
C THR A 235 14.78 -10.08 9.61
N PHE A 236 13.69 -10.10 8.85
CA PHE A 236 12.81 -11.27 8.76
C PHE A 236 13.18 -12.24 7.63
N ARG A 237 14.40 -12.16 7.07
CA ARG A 237 14.78 -12.97 5.89
C ARG A 237 14.64 -14.47 6.12
N GLU A 238 15.14 -14.98 7.24
CA GLU A 238 15.11 -16.42 7.54
C GLU A 238 13.68 -16.96 7.67
N SER A 239 12.80 -16.21 8.35
CA SER A 239 11.39 -16.61 8.49
C SER A 239 10.63 -16.54 7.17
N ILE A 240 10.96 -15.57 6.32
CA ILE A 240 10.44 -15.47 4.96
C ILE A 240 10.91 -16.69 4.15
N GLU A 241 12.21 -16.91 4.03
CA GLU A 241 12.81 -18.01 3.25
C GLU A 241 12.36 -19.39 3.74
N GLY A 242 12.05 -19.55 5.03
CA GLY A 242 11.47 -20.77 5.57
C GLY A 242 10.09 -21.12 5.00
N ILE A 243 9.33 -20.15 4.49
CA ILE A 243 8.01 -20.35 3.87
C ILE A 243 8.10 -20.40 2.35
N ILE A 244 8.83 -19.47 1.72
CA ILE A 244 8.89 -19.34 0.26
C ILE A 244 10.01 -20.15 -0.39
N GLY A 245 11.00 -20.59 0.37
CA GLY A 245 12.25 -21.18 -0.12
C GLY A 245 13.29 -20.11 -0.48
N ALA A 246 14.57 -20.48 -0.38
CA ALA A 246 15.69 -19.59 -0.68
C ALA A 246 16.03 -19.56 -2.18
N GLY A 247 16.46 -18.40 -2.66
CA GLY A 247 17.02 -18.21 -3.99
C GLY A 247 16.02 -17.84 -5.09
N THR A 248 16.55 -17.40 -6.23
CA THR A 248 15.77 -16.79 -7.32
C THR A 248 14.72 -17.74 -7.91
N HIS A 249 15.04 -19.02 -8.06
CA HIS A 249 14.08 -20.01 -8.57
C HIS A 249 12.85 -20.14 -7.67
N ALA A 250 13.05 -20.23 -6.35
CA ALA A 250 11.97 -20.31 -5.38
C ALA A 250 11.10 -19.05 -5.42
N HIS A 251 11.73 -17.86 -5.48
CA HIS A 251 11.00 -16.59 -5.57
C HIS A 251 10.18 -16.46 -6.87
N VAL A 252 10.73 -16.87 -8.02
CA VAL A 252 10.00 -16.88 -9.31
C VAL A 252 8.83 -17.86 -9.24
N ALA A 253 9.04 -19.07 -8.73
CA ALA A 253 8.00 -20.06 -8.56
C ALA A 253 6.90 -19.56 -7.62
N TYR A 254 7.26 -18.82 -6.56
CA TYR A 254 6.32 -18.22 -5.64
C TYR A 254 5.45 -17.14 -6.31
N ILE A 255 6.06 -16.19 -7.05
CA ILE A 255 5.31 -15.19 -7.82
C ILE A 255 4.35 -15.88 -8.81
N ALA A 256 4.84 -16.88 -9.55
CA ALA A 256 4.04 -17.62 -10.51
C ALA A 256 2.87 -18.34 -9.83
N THR A 257 3.10 -18.92 -8.65
CA THR A 257 2.05 -19.59 -7.87
C THR A 257 1.02 -18.60 -7.35
N GLN A 258 1.44 -17.45 -6.82
CA GLN A 258 0.52 -16.38 -6.41
C GLN A 258 -0.34 -15.91 -7.58
N LEU A 259 0.27 -15.63 -8.73
CA LEU A 259 -0.43 -15.16 -9.92
C LEU A 259 -1.39 -16.21 -10.48
N ALA A 260 -0.99 -17.48 -10.52
CA ALA A 260 -1.83 -18.59 -10.96
C ALA A 260 -3.05 -18.80 -10.05
N ASN A 261 -2.93 -18.50 -8.75
CA ASN A 261 -4.04 -18.66 -7.81
C ASN A 261 -4.91 -17.39 -7.69
N THR A 262 -4.40 -16.21 -8.01
CA THR A 262 -5.15 -14.94 -7.90
C THR A 262 -5.72 -14.49 -9.23
N ALA A 263 -4.91 -14.43 -10.28
CA ALA A 263 -5.32 -13.95 -11.60
C ALA A 263 -4.79 -14.87 -12.72
N PRO A 264 -5.20 -16.17 -12.76
CA PRO A 264 -4.67 -17.16 -13.71
C PRO A 264 -4.83 -16.76 -15.18
N LEU A 265 -5.86 -15.97 -15.48
CA LEU A 265 -6.17 -15.54 -16.84
C LEU A 265 -5.49 -14.22 -17.22
N ALA A 266 -4.85 -13.51 -16.30
CA ALA A 266 -4.29 -12.19 -16.58
C ALA A 266 -3.22 -12.23 -17.68
N VAL A 267 -2.17 -13.05 -17.52
CA VAL A 267 -1.09 -13.19 -18.50
C VAL A 267 -1.60 -13.71 -19.85
N PRO A 268 -2.31 -14.86 -19.94
CA PRO A 268 -2.73 -15.36 -21.24
C PRO A 268 -3.68 -14.40 -21.96
N LEU A 269 -4.63 -13.76 -21.25
CA LEU A 269 -5.53 -12.79 -21.89
C LEU A 269 -4.82 -11.53 -22.33
N VAL A 270 -3.83 -11.03 -21.57
CA VAL A 270 -3.00 -9.89 -21.99
C VAL A 270 -2.23 -10.23 -23.26
N LEU A 271 -1.59 -11.40 -23.33
CA LEU A 271 -0.85 -11.82 -24.52
C LEU A 271 -1.77 -11.92 -25.74
N VAL A 272 -2.94 -12.55 -25.61
CA VAL A 272 -3.93 -12.63 -26.69
C VAL A 272 -4.43 -11.24 -27.08
N ALA A 273 -4.74 -10.38 -26.10
CA ALA A 273 -5.17 -9.01 -26.35
C ALA A 273 -4.12 -8.22 -27.12
N LEU A 274 -2.83 -8.32 -26.76
CA LEU A 274 -1.74 -7.65 -27.46
C LEU A 274 -1.55 -8.17 -28.89
N VAL A 275 -1.63 -9.48 -29.12
CA VAL A 275 -1.57 -10.05 -30.47
C VAL A 275 -2.74 -9.57 -31.34
N VAL A 276 -3.96 -9.55 -30.78
CA VAL A 276 -5.16 -9.05 -31.47
C VAL A 276 -5.02 -7.54 -31.75
N ALA A 277 -4.57 -6.77 -30.77
CA ALA A 277 -4.36 -5.33 -30.89
C ALA A 277 -3.33 -4.98 -31.96
N LEU A 278 -2.20 -5.72 -32.00
CA LEU A 278 -1.17 -5.57 -33.02
C LEU A 278 -1.73 -5.84 -34.43
N ARG A 279 -2.51 -6.92 -34.60
CA ARG A 279 -3.16 -7.24 -35.89
C ARG A 279 -4.19 -6.19 -36.31
N ARG A 280 -4.89 -5.60 -35.35
CA ARG A 280 -5.90 -4.55 -35.57
C ARG A 280 -5.31 -3.14 -35.63
N ARG A 281 -4.01 -2.96 -35.32
CA ARG A 281 -3.32 -1.68 -35.18
C ARG A 281 -3.98 -0.75 -34.14
N GLU A 282 -4.48 -1.32 -33.06
CA GLU A 282 -5.09 -0.60 -31.95
C GLU A 282 -4.10 -0.49 -30.79
N ALA A 283 -3.87 0.72 -30.28
CA ALA A 283 -2.94 0.96 -29.18
C ALA A 283 -3.60 0.90 -27.80
N THR A 284 -4.94 0.91 -27.72
CA THR A 284 -5.68 1.05 -26.44
C THR A 284 -5.34 -0.01 -25.38
N PRO A 285 -5.05 -1.28 -25.71
CA PRO A 285 -4.66 -2.27 -24.68
C PRO A 285 -3.27 -2.03 -24.11
N LEU A 286 -2.43 -1.19 -24.74
CA LEU A 286 -1.12 -0.84 -24.20
C LEU A 286 -1.23 0.01 -22.93
N ALA A 287 -2.29 0.82 -22.78
CA ALA A 287 -2.46 1.65 -21.59
C ALA A 287 -2.49 0.85 -20.27
N PRO A 288 -3.40 -0.13 -20.08
CA PRO A 288 -3.40 -0.94 -18.86
C PRO A 288 -2.11 -1.76 -18.71
N VAL A 289 -1.51 -2.23 -19.82
CA VAL A 289 -0.24 -2.99 -19.78
C VAL A 289 0.92 -2.13 -19.27
N PHE A 290 1.07 -0.90 -19.76
CA PHE A 290 2.15 -0.02 -19.34
C PHE A 290 1.93 0.54 -17.93
N VAL A 291 0.69 0.80 -17.52
CA VAL A 291 0.40 1.34 -16.18
C VAL A 291 0.39 0.24 -15.12
N LEU A 292 -0.47 -0.78 -15.27
CA LEU A 292 -0.66 -1.83 -14.25
C LEU A 292 0.44 -2.89 -14.36
N GLY A 293 0.87 -3.24 -15.58
CA GLY A 293 1.92 -4.22 -15.79
C GLY A 293 3.30 -3.76 -15.30
N SER A 294 3.60 -2.46 -15.36
CA SER A 294 4.86 -1.92 -14.80
C SER A 294 4.87 -1.93 -13.27
N VAL A 295 3.73 -1.66 -12.61
CA VAL A 295 3.58 -1.83 -11.16
C VAL A 295 3.86 -3.27 -10.75
N LEU A 296 3.22 -4.24 -11.42
CA LEU A 296 3.46 -5.67 -11.17
C LEU A 296 4.91 -6.06 -11.43
N ALA A 297 5.50 -5.60 -12.53
CA ALA A 297 6.89 -5.89 -12.88
C ALA A 297 7.86 -5.33 -11.84
N PHE A 298 7.59 -4.11 -11.33
CA PHE A 298 8.39 -3.50 -10.27
C PHE A 298 8.27 -4.27 -8.96
N GLN A 299 7.06 -4.62 -8.53
CA GLN A 299 6.83 -5.41 -7.32
C GLN A 299 7.47 -6.81 -7.40
N ALA A 300 7.39 -7.45 -8.56
CA ALA A 300 8.10 -8.71 -8.81
C ALA A 300 9.63 -8.51 -8.72
N LEU A 301 10.16 -7.45 -9.34
CA LEU A 301 11.59 -7.16 -9.30
C LEU A 301 12.09 -6.88 -7.89
N THR A 302 11.38 -6.08 -7.09
CA THR A 302 11.79 -5.78 -5.71
C THR A 302 11.75 -7.02 -4.83
N PHE A 303 10.78 -7.91 -5.04
CA PHE A 303 10.74 -9.21 -4.38
C PHE A 303 11.90 -10.12 -4.79
N LEU A 304 12.19 -10.23 -6.09
CA LEU A 304 13.32 -11.02 -6.61
C LEU A 304 14.67 -10.51 -6.10
N ARG A 305 14.76 -9.23 -5.74
CA ARG A 305 15.95 -8.60 -5.15
C ARG A 305 15.99 -8.67 -3.61
N GLY A 306 15.02 -9.32 -2.97
CA GLY A 306 14.97 -9.43 -1.50
C GLY A 306 14.69 -8.11 -0.80
N MET A 307 14.05 -7.16 -1.50
CA MET A 307 13.69 -5.83 -0.96
C MET A 307 12.21 -5.72 -0.63
N SER A 308 11.43 -6.79 -0.81
CA SER A 308 9.98 -6.83 -0.57
C SER A 308 9.62 -8.14 0.14
N PHE A 309 8.58 -8.10 0.97
CA PHE A 309 8.03 -9.30 1.56
C PHE A 309 7.36 -10.22 0.53
N GLY A 310 6.88 -9.69 -0.60
CA GLY A 310 6.14 -10.48 -1.59
C GLY A 310 4.76 -10.93 -1.10
N TRP A 311 4.03 -10.07 -0.40
CA TRP A 311 2.67 -10.35 0.04
C TRP A 311 1.71 -10.57 -1.13
N LEU A 312 0.70 -11.41 -0.92
CA LEU A 312 -0.28 -11.76 -1.96
C LEU A 312 -0.99 -10.53 -2.50
N ARG A 313 -1.36 -9.58 -1.63
CA ARG A 313 -2.00 -8.31 -2.01
C ARG A 313 -1.19 -7.45 -2.98
N PHE A 314 0.12 -7.63 -3.09
CA PHE A 314 0.91 -6.92 -4.10
C PHE A 314 0.54 -7.38 -5.53
N GLN A 315 -0.03 -8.57 -5.70
CA GLN A 315 -0.57 -9.01 -6.99
C GLN A 315 -1.87 -8.28 -7.41
N ILE A 316 -2.39 -7.33 -6.62
CA ILE A 316 -3.67 -6.66 -6.88
C ILE A 316 -3.77 -6.05 -8.28
N ALA A 317 -2.68 -5.53 -8.85
CA ALA A 317 -2.67 -4.94 -10.19
C ALA A 317 -2.87 -5.97 -11.32
N ALA A 318 -2.71 -7.27 -11.06
CA ALA A 318 -2.96 -8.34 -12.04
C ALA A 318 -4.46 -8.51 -12.32
N VAL A 319 -5.30 -8.21 -11.32
CA VAL A 319 -6.76 -8.30 -11.41
C VAL A 319 -7.33 -7.32 -12.45
N PRO A 320 -7.18 -5.98 -12.31
CA PRO A 320 -7.67 -5.03 -13.32
C PRO A 320 -6.99 -5.25 -14.67
N LEU A 321 -5.74 -5.72 -14.71
CA LEU A 321 -5.03 -5.98 -15.95
C LEU A 321 -5.69 -7.13 -16.75
N GLY A 322 -5.98 -8.25 -16.08
CA GLY A 322 -6.70 -9.37 -16.70
C GLY A 322 -8.13 -9.01 -17.07
N VAL A 323 -8.84 -8.26 -16.22
CA VAL A 323 -10.20 -7.79 -16.48
C VAL A 323 -10.23 -6.78 -17.66
N ALA A 324 -9.25 -5.90 -17.78
CA ALA A 324 -9.11 -4.98 -18.92
C ALA A 324 -8.84 -5.74 -20.23
N ALA A 325 -7.95 -6.73 -20.21
CA ALA A 325 -7.69 -7.59 -21.36
C ALA A 325 -8.95 -8.36 -21.80
N ALA A 326 -9.71 -8.92 -20.83
CA ALA A 326 -10.99 -9.55 -21.10
C ALA A 326 -12.02 -8.56 -21.70
N GLY A 327 -12.07 -7.34 -21.18
CA GLY A 327 -12.95 -6.28 -21.68
C GLY A 327 -12.66 -5.90 -23.13
N TYR A 328 -11.38 -5.73 -23.46
CA TYR A 328 -10.94 -5.47 -24.83
C TYR A 328 -11.31 -6.62 -25.78
N LEU A 329 -10.99 -7.87 -25.41
CA LEU A 329 -11.30 -9.04 -26.21
C LEU A 329 -12.82 -9.22 -26.39
N ALA A 330 -13.61 -8.98 -25.36
CA ALA A 330 -15.06 -9.00 -25.47
C ALA A 330 -15.59 -7.93 -26.44
N GLY A 331 -15.00 -6.72 -26.43
CA GLY A 331 -15.32 -5.67 -27.40
C GLY A 331 -15.01 -6.09 -28.84
N VAL A 332 -13.87 -6.75 -29.06
CA VAL A 332 -13.49 -7.31 -30.36
C VAL A 332 -14.47 -8.40 -30.83
N LEU A 333 -14.93 -9.27 -29.91
CA LEU A 333 -15.87 -10.36 -30.21
C LEU A 333 -17.28 -9.86 -30.52
N THR A 334 -17.75 -8.87 -29.76
CA THR A 334 -19.14 -8.39 -29.84
C THR A 334 -19.33 -7.30 -30.87
N GLY A 335 -18.33 -6.45 -31.12
CA GLY A 335 -18.36 -5.39 -32.13
C GLY A 335 -19.49 -4.37 -31.93
N ARG A 336 -19.66 -3.45 -32.89
CA ARG A 336 -20.78 -2.48 -32.92
C ARG A 336 -22.06 -3.00 -33.59
N GLY A 337 -22.04 -4.23 -34.13
CA GLY A 337 -23.16 -4.87 -34.82
C GLY A 337 -23.63 -6.15 -34.13
N ARG A 338 -24.55 -6.89 -34.75
CA ARG A 338 -25.03 -8.17 -34.19
C ARG A 338 -23.93 -9.23 -34.36
N PRO A 339 -23.30 -9.74 -33.28
CA PRO A 339 -22.21 -10.70 -33.40
C PRO A 339 -22.72 -12.02 -33.98
N SER A 340 -21.88 -12.70 -34.76
CA SER A 340 -22.16 -14.05 -35.22
C SER A 340 -22.30 -15.00 -34.01
N ALA A 341 -23.10 -16.07 -34.18
CA ALA A 341 -23.30 -17.08 -33.14
C ALA A 341 -21.99 -17.57 -32.46
N PRO A 342 -20.91 -17.93 -33.20
CA PRO A 342 -19.67 -18.39 -32.56
C PRO A 342 -18.98 -17.30 -31.74
N ARG A 343 -18.98 -16.04 -32.19
CA ARG A 343 -18.37 -14.92 -31.43
C ARG A 343 -19.13 -14.63 -30.15
N ARG A 344 -20.46 -14.73 -30.18
CA ARG A 344 -21.30 -14.61 -28.99
C ARG A 344 -21.01 -15.74 -27.99
N VAL A 345 -20.89 -16.98 -28.45
CA VAL A 345 -20.52 -18.11 -27.58
C VAL A 345 -19.15 -17.88 -26.96
N LEU A 346 -18.15 -17.44 -27.73
CA LEU A 346 -16.82 -17.14 -27.20
C LEU A 346 -16.82 -15.99 -26.18
N ALA A 347 -17.63 -14.94 -26.39
CA ALA A 347 -17.79 -13.87 -25.42
C ALA A 347 -18.42 -14.38 -24.11
N VAL A 348 -19.44 -15.25 -24.19
CA VAL A 348 -20.05 -15.88 -23.01
C VAL A 348 -19.03 -16.78 -22.29
N MET A 349 -18.29 -17.62 -23.02
CA MET A 349 -17.23 -18.47 -22.44
C MET A 349 -16.16 -17.65 -21.73
N LEU A 350 -15.75 -16.51 -22.31
CA LEU A 350 -14.81 -15.59 -21.67
C LEU A 350 -15.39 -15.03 -20.35
N GLY A 351 -16.64 -14.57 -20.36
CA GLY A 351 -17.32 -14.10 -19.15
C GLY A 351 -17.39 -15.18 -18.06
N VAL A 352 -17.79 -16.40 -18.43
CA VAL A 352 -17.84 -17.55 -17.52
C VAL A 352 -16.45 -17.90 -16.98
N ALA A 353 -15.43 -17.92 -17.84
CA ALA A 353 -14.06 -18.19 -17.42
C ALA A 353 -13.55 -17.15 -16.41
N MET A 354 -13.85 -15.86 -16.62
CA MET A 354 -13.50 -14.79 -15.68
C MET A 354 -14.23 -14.92 -14.34
N VAL A 355 -15.51 -15.31 -14.34
CA VAL A 355 -16.25 -15.58 -13.09
C VAL A 355 -15.67 -16.80 -12.37
N ALA A 356 -15.28 -17.83 -13.11
CA ALA A 356 -14.72 -19.06 -12.56
C ALA A 356 -13.34 -18.87 -11.87
N THR A 357 -12.66 -17.74 -12.06
CA THR A 357 -11.41 -17.45 -11.31
C THR A 357 -11.67 -17.00 -9.88
N LEU A 358 -12.88 -16.49 -9.54
CA LEU A 358 -13.18 -15.95 -8.22
C LEU A 358 -13.02 -16.98 -7.08
N PRO A 359 -13.57 -18.21 -7.18
CA PRO A 359 -13.40 -19.20 -6.11
C PRO A 359 -11.92 -19.58 -5.88
N LEU A 360 -11.12 -19.59 -6.95
CA LEU A 360 -9.68 -19.85 -6.86
C LEU A 360 -8.96 -18.73 -6.09
N ALA A 361 -9.25 -17.47 -6.42
CA ALA A 361 -8.69 -16.32 -5.72
C ALA A 361 -9.08 -16.31 -4.23
N TRP A 362 -10.33 -16.66 -3.90
CA TRP A 362 -10.76 -16.77 -2.49
C TRP A 362 -10.09 -17.91 -1.75
N ARG A 363 -9.76 -19.00 -2.44
CA ARG A 363 -8.96 -20.10 -1.87
C ARG A 363 -7.52 -19.66 -1.61
N ALA A 364 -6.96 -18.83 -2.49
CA ALA A 364 -5.63 -18.26 -2.33
C ALA A 364 -5.53 -17.41 -1.06
N GLU A 365 -6.53 -16.55 -0.79
CA GLU A 365 -6.56 -15.73 0.43
C GLU A 365 -6.67 -16.51 1.73
N ARG A 366 -7.23 -17.72 1.68
CA ARG A 366 -7.33 -18.58 2.85
C ARG A 366 -6.10 -19.44 3.06
N ASN A 367 -5.10 -19.35 2.17
CA ASN A 367 -3.90 -20.17 2.24
C ASN A 367 -2.77 -19.39 2.93
N PRO A 368 -2.37 -19.76 4.16
CA PRO A 368 -1.33 -19.03 4.90
C PRO A 368 0.04 -19.03 4.22
N SER A 369 0.33 -19.95 3.29
CA SER A 369 1.60 -19.91 2.54
C SER A 369 1.61 -18.84 1.44
N LEU A 370 0.43 -18.42 0.96
CA LEU A 370 0.28 -17.37 -0.05
C LEU A 370 -0.08 -16.04 0.63
N ALA A 371 -1.20 -16.02 1.36
CA ALA A 371 -1.78 -14.86 2.04
C ALA A 371 -1.22 -14.72 3.47
N ARG A 372 0.11 -14.57 3.57
CA ARG A 372 0.83 -14.56 4.86
C ARG A 372 0.39 -13.42 5.77
N GLU A 373 0.09 -12.26 5.22
CA GLU A 373 -0.27 -11.08 6.01
C GLU A 373 -1.73 -11.14 6.47
N GLU A 374 -2.62 -11.61 5.61
CA GLU A 374 -4.02 -11.90 5.94
C GLU A 374 -4.08 -12.95 7.07
N ALA A 375 -3.28 -14.02 6.96
CA ALA A 375 -3.16 -15.03 8.01
C ALA A 375 -2.59 -14.44 9.31
N LEU A 376 -1.60 -13.56 9.24
CA LEU A 376 -1.06 -12.86 10.41
C LEU A 376 -2.12 -11.97 11.06
N ALA A 377 -2.92 -11.23 10.29
CA ALA A 377 -3.99 -10.39 10.82
C ALA A 377 -5.03 -11.21 11.60
N VAL A 378 -5.36 -12.42 11.12
CA VAL A 378 -6.22 -13.35 11.86
C VAL A 378 -5.56 -13.83 13.15
N GLN A 379 -4.29 -14.23 13.09
CA GLN A 379 -3.55 -14.68 14.29
C GLN A 379 -3.42 -13.57 15.34
N VAL A 380 -3.16 -12.33 14.92
CA VAL A 380 -3.08 -11.13 15.78
C VAL A 380 -4.42 -10.88 16.48
N ALA A 381 -5.53 -11.00 15.74
CA ALA A 381 -6.87 -10.86 16.29
C ALA A 381 -7.21 -11.98 17.28
N ASP A 382 -7.00 -13.24 16.90
CA ASP A 382 -7.28 -14.43 17.74
C ASP A 382 -6.40 -14.45 18.99
N GLY A 383 -5.14 -14.01 18.87
CA GLY A 383 -4.21 -13.85 19.98
C GLY A 383 -4.56 -12.70 20.93
N GLY A 384 -5.48 -11.81 20.55
CA GLY A 384 -5.88 -10.68 21.37
C GLY A 384 -4.79 -9.62 21.55
N GLN A 385 -3.92 -9.42 20.55
CA GLN A 385 -2.86 -8.41 20.59
C GLN A 385 -3.43 -7.00 20.77
N TYR A 386 -4.31 -6.54 19.87
CA TYR A 386 -4.87 -5.18 19.97
C TYR A 386 -5.71 -4.96 21.24
N PRO A 387 -6.52 -5.94 21.72
CA PRO A 387 -7.09 -5.87 23.07
C PRO A 387 -6.05 -5.72 24.19
N MET A 388 -4.92 -6.43 24.12
CA MET A 388 -3.82 -6.31 25.09
C MET A 388 -3.18 -4.92 25.03
N GLU A 389 -2.88 -4.39 23.84
CA GLU A 389 -2.28 -3.07 23.66
C GLU A 389 -3.20 -1.93 24.15
N ARG A 390 -4.53 -2.07 23.95
CA ARG A 390 -5.51 -1.17 24.57
C ARG A 390 -5.49 -1.22 26.10
N ARG A 391 -5.28 -2.41 26.69
CA ARG A 391 -5.11 -2.54 28.15
C ARG A 391 -3.82 -1.89 28.62
N VAL A 392 -2.72 -2.00 27.86
CA VAL A 392 -1.47 -1.29 28.17
C VAL A 392 -1.72 0.21 28.26
N ALA A 393 -2.40 0.78 27.25
CA ALA A 393 -2.72 2.21 27.23
C ALA A 393 -3.59 2.64 28.41
N ALA A 394 -4.62 1.86 28.75
CA ALA A 394 -5.52 2.13 29.88
C ALA A 394 -4.81 2.03 31.23
N ASP A 395 -3.94 1.03 31.40
CA ASP A 395 -3.15 0.85 32.62
C ASP A 395 -2.16 1.99 32.84
N ILE A 396 -1.52 2.48 31.77
CA ILE A 396 -0.64 3.65 31.82
C ILE A 396 -1.44 4.92 32.15
N ALA A 397 -2.62 5.10 31.57
CA ALA A 397 -3.51 6.22 31.90
C ALA A 397 -3.90 6.22 33.39
N ALA A 398 -4.19 5.04 33.96
CA ALA A 398 -4.54 4.88 35.37
C ALA A 398 -3.39 5.24 36.34
N MET A 399 -2.14 5.31 35.86
CA MET A 399 -1.00 5.76 36.67
C MET A 399 -0.97 7.28 36.89
N GLY A 400 -1.78 8.07 36.15
CA GLY A 400 -1.86 9.52 36.33
C GLY A 400 -0.56 10.25 36.00
N LEU A 401 0.18 9.75 35.00
CA LEU A 401 1.49 10.29 34.62
C LEU A 401 1.39 11.62 33.88
N GLY A 402 2.44 12.43 34.00
CA GLY A 402 2.57 13.70 33.28
C GLY A 402 2.89 13.54 31.80
N ARG A 403 2.88 14.67 31.08
CA ARG A 403 3.27 14.78 29.68
C ARG A 403 4.70 14.28 29.47
N GLY A 404 4.91 13.41 28.47
CA GLY A 404 6.23 12.85 28.12
C GLY A 404 6.82 11.87 29.14
N ALA A 405 6.04 11.42 30.12
CA ALA A 405 6.55 10.55 31.18
C ALA A 405 6.91 9.12 30.71
N VAL A 406 6.40 8.67 29.57
CA VAL A 406 6.67 7.33 29.00
C VAL A 406 7.35 7.45 27.65
N ILE A 407 8.61 7.02 27.54
CA ILE A 407 9.33 7.00 26.26
C ILE A 407 9.14 5.65 25.55
N THR A 408 8.88 5.67 24.24
CA THR A 408 8.64 4.46 23.45
C THR A 408 8.89 4.68 21.96
N ASP A 409 9.23 3.62 21.24
CA ASP A 409 9.38 3.65 19.78
C ASP A 409 8.05 3.37 19.08
N VAL A 410 7.49 4.40 18.43
CA VAL A 410 6.21 4.30 17.72
C VAL A 410 6.26 3.53 16.41
N ALA A 411 7.45 3.12 15.94
CA ALA A 411 7.52 2.11 14.89
C ALA A 411 6.84 0.79 15.31
N TYR A 412 6.76 0.54 16.63
CA TYR A 412 6.18 -0.66 17.22
C TYR A 412 5.00 -0.36 18.16
N SER A 413 5.06 0.71 18.96
CA SER A 413 4.05 1.03 19.97
C SER A 413 2.85 1.82 19.44
N PHE A 414 2.76 2.04 18.11
CA PHE A 414 1.66 2.78 17.51
C PHE A 414 0.25 2.33 17.91
N PRO A 415 -0.06 1.03 18.13
CA PRO A 415 -1.41 0.64 18.56
C PRO A 415 -1.75 1.12 19.98
N ILE A 416 -0.74 1.20 20.85
CA ILE A 416 -0.86 1.66 22.24
C ILE A 416 -1.11 3.16 22.26
N VAL A 417 -0.28 3.93 21.53
CA VAL A 417 -0.43 5.40 21.47
C VAL A 417 -1.75 5.80 20.82
N LEU A 418 -2.18 5.11 19.76
CA LEU A 418 -3.49 5.32 19.13
C LEU A 418 -4.69 5.02 20.06
N SER A 419 -4.46 4.21 21.08
CA SER A 419 -5.48 3.79 22.05
C SER A 419 -5.44 4.59 23.35
N ALA A 420 -4.46 5.48 23.51
CA ALA A 420 -4.29 6.28 24.70
C ALA A 420 -5.41 7.31 24.86
N GLU A 421 -5.87 7.50 26.10
CA GLU A 421 -6.80 8.58 26.45
C GLU A 421 -6.11 9.95 26.33
N ASP A 422 -4.90 10.07 26.88
CA ASP A 422 -4.01 11.21 26.66
C ASP A 422 -2.72 10.77 25.96
N PRO A 423 -2.61 10.91 24.63
CA PRO A 423 -1.40 10.55 23.88
C PRO A 423 -0.18 11.40 24.26
N ARG A 424 -0.35 12.55 24.93
CA ARG A 424 0.76 13.45 25.30
C ARG A 424 1.61 12.88 26.44
N VAL A 425 1.16 11.81 27.11
CA VAL A 425 1.96 11.07 28.09
C VAL A 425 3.17 10.39 27.43
N TYR A 426 3.07 10.07 26.14
CA TYR A 426 4.10 9.35 25.41
C TYR A 426 5.09 10.32 24.75
N ALA A 427 6.38 10.13 25.01
CA ALA A 427 7.46 10.69 24.22
C ALA A 427 7.82 9.67 23.13
N ILE A 428 7.67 10.07 21.86
CA ILE A 428 7.69 9.14 20.72
C ILE A 428 8.75 9.53 19.70
N THR A 429 9.20 8.57 18.88
CA THR A 429 10.31 8.74 17.91
C THR A 429 10.09 9.83 16.85
N THR A 430 8.89 10.38 16.74
CA THR A 430 8.57 11.51 15.86
C THR A 430 8.63 12.88 16.54
N ASP A 431 8.80 12.95 17.87
CA ASP A 431 8.90 14.23 18.58
C ASP A 431 10.29 14.86 18.30
N GLU A 432 10.36 16.19 18.14
CA GLU A 432 11.62 16.88 17.79
C GLU A 432 12.72 16.75 18.85
N ASP A 433 12.34 16.60 20.12
CA ASP A 433 13.23 16.45 21.28
C ASP A 433 13.44 14.98 21.70
N PHE A 434 12.97 13.99 20.94
CA PHE A 434 13.04 12.57 21.32
C PHE A 434 14.46 12.10 21.69
N ASP A 435 15.46 12.42 20.89
CA ASP A 435 16.86 12.02 21.16
C ASP A 435 17.41 12.65 22.44
N ALA A 436 17.02 13.89 22.75
CA ALA A 436 17.43 14.56 23.97
C ALA A 436 16.77 13.92 25.19
N LEU A 437 15.48 13.58 25.10
CA LEU A 437 14.76 12.85 26.14
C LEU A 437 15.36 11.46 26.35
N LEU A 438 15.69 10.75 25.27
CA LEU A 438 16.25 9.41 25.34
C LEU A 438 17.68 9.40 25.91
N ALA A 439 18.47 10.45 25.65
CA ALA A 439 19.85 10.56 26.13
C ALA A 439 19.95 10.73 27.65
N ASP A 440 19.03 11.46 28.27
CA ASP A 440 18.93 11.62 29.73
C ASP A 440 17.45 11.65 30.20
N PRO A 441 16.81 10.48 30.37
CA PRO A 441 15.38 10.38 30.60
C PRO A 441 14.90 11.11 31.86
N ARG A 442 15.55 10.86 33.00
CA ARG A 442 15.10 11.35 34.32
C ARG A 442 15.20 12.86 34.44
N SER A 443 16.32 13.43 34.02
CA SER A 443 16.53 14.89 34.04
C SER A 443 15.52 15.64 33.17
N ASN A 444 15.02 14.98 32.12
CA ASN A 444 14.03 15.54 31.20
C ASN A 444 12.58 15.11 31.50
N GLY A 445 12.31 14.55 32.68
CA GLY A 445 10.95 14.22 33.15
C GLY A 445 10.37 12.90 32.62
N VAL A 446 11.15 12.11 31.87
CA VAL A 446 10.77 10.75 31.46
C VAL A 446 10.96 9.82 32.66
N SER A 447 9.87 9.16 33.06
CA SER A 447 9.86 8.27 34.23
C SER A 447 9.89 6.79 33.85
N TYR A 448 9.37 6.45 32.66
CA TYR A 448 9.24 5.08 32.21
C TYR A 448 9.68 4.89 30.75
N ALA A 449 10.14 3.69 30.44
CA ALA A 449 10.33 3.19 29.08
C ALA A 449 9.33 2.06 28.80
N LEU A 450 8.66 2.11 27.65
CA LEU A 450 7.75 1.07 27.18
C LEU A 450 8.31 0.42 25.91
N LEU A 451 8.59 -0.88 25.98
CA LEU A 451 9.21 -1.65 24.91
C LEU A 451 8.64 -3.08 24.82
N THR A 452 8.83 -3.69 23.66
CA THR A 452 8.48 -5.10 23.36
C THR A 452 9.75 -5.91 23.11
N SER A 453 9.63 -7.21 22.83
CA SER A 453 10.78 -8.10 22.67
C SER A 453 11.64 -7.72 21.45
N PRO A 454 12.97 -7.92 21.50
CA PRO A 454 13.87 -7.70 20.36
C PRO A 454 13.49 -8.51 19.11
N ASP A 455 12.87 -9.69 19.27
CA ASP A 455 12.37 -10.50 18.15
C ASP A 455 11.24 -9.80 17.38
N THR A 456 10.45 -8.96 18.07
CA THR A 456 9.34 -8.20 17.49
C THR A 456 9.79 -6.80 17.06
N ALA A 457 10.64 -6.17 17.87
CA ALA A 457 11.13 -4.82 17.70
C ALA A 457 12.67 -4.75 17.63
N PRO A 458 13.27 -5.33 16.57
CA PRO A 458 14.72 -5.46 16.45
C PRO A 458 15.45 -4.12 16.29
N ALA A 459 14.74 -3.06 15.90
CA ALA A 459 15.27 -1.71 15.72
C ALA A 459 14.62 -0.71 16.69
N ASP A 460 14.22 -1.16 17.88
CA ASP A 460 13.65 -0.29 18.93
C ASP A 460 14.70 0.71 19.40
N ALA A 461 14.40 2.01 19.25
CA ALA A 461 15.33 3.08 19.59
C ALA A 461 15.75 3.08 21.08
N VAL A 462 14.86 2.67 21.99
CA VAL A 462 15.17 2.61 23.42
C VAL A 462 16.12 1.45 23.71
N ALA A 463 15.86 0.28 23.12
CA ALA A 463 16.73 -0.89 23.25
C ALA A 463 18.11 -0.67 22.60
N GLU A 464 18.17 0.06 21.48
CA GLU A 464 19.42 0.45 20.82
C GLU A 464 20.26 1.38 21.71
N ARG A 465 19.63 2.38 22.34
CA ARG A 465 20.32 3.31 23.26
C ARG A 465 20.77 2.63 24.55
N TYR A 466 19.97 1.71 25.07
CA TYR A 466 20.17 1.00 26.32
C TYR A 466 20.17 -0.52 26.11
N PRO A 467 21.27 -1.11 25.60
CA PRO A 467 21.37 -2.56 25.44
C PRO A 467 21.12 -3.29 26.77
N GLY A 468 20.26 -4.31 26.76
CA GLY A 468 19.80 -5.00 27.97
C GLY A 468 18.51 -4.45 28.57
N MET A 469 17.96 -3.34 28.04
CA MET A 469 16.74 -2.72 28.58
C MET A 469 15.56 -3.70 28.59
N TRP A 470 15.45 -4.55 27.56
CA TRP A 470 14.39 -5.56 27.50
C TRP A 470 14.57 -6.66 28.55
N GLU A 471 15.79 -7.13 28.77
CA GLU A 471 16.11 -8.29 29.60
C GLU A 471 16.06 -7.97 31.10
N ASP A 472 16.75 -6.90 31.52
CA ASP A 472 16.98 -6.58 32.93
C ASP A 472 16.94 -5.07 33.25
N GLY A 473 16.47 -4.25 32.30
CA GLY A 473 16.42 -2.79 32.44
C GLY A 473 17.79 -2.11 32.30
N ALA A 474 18.79 -2.79 31.74
CA ALA A 474 20.13 -2.28 31.47
C ALA A 474 20.86 -1.72 32.71
N GLY A 475 20.49 -2.20 33.91
CA GLY A 475 20.97 -1.67 35.19
C GLY A 475 20.59 -0.20 35.47
N ARG A 476 19.65 0.36 34.70
CA ARG A 476 19.18 1.75 34.80
C ARG A 476 17.68 1.87 35.04
N ALA A 477 16.96 0.77 34.98
CA ALA A 477 15.52 0.74 35.17
C ALA A 477 15.08 -0.57 35.81
N GLU A 478 13.95 -0.53 36.52
CA GLU A 478 13.32 -1.70 37.12
C GLU A 478 11.99 -2.00 36.43
N MET A 479 11.70 -3.27 36.17
CA MET A 479 10.43 -3.66 35.55
C MET A 479 9.26 -3.33 36.47
N ALA A 480 8.39 -2.43 36.03
CA ALA A 480 7.20 -2.01 36.76
C ALA A 480 5.97 -2.86 36.41
N ARG A 481 5.83 -3.26 35.14
CA ARG A 481 4.69 -4.06 34.66
C ARG A 481 5.03 -4.82 33.37
N GLN A 482 4.31 -5.92 33.14
CA GLN A 482 4.39 -6.71 31.92
C GLN A 482 2.98 -7.11 31.46
N TRP A 483 2.77 -7.17 30.14
CA TRP A 483 1.55 -7.68 29.51
C TRP A 483 1.92 -8.65 28.41
N SER A 484 1.10 -9.69 28.19
CA SER A 484 1.29 -10.64 27.11
C SER A 484 -0.04 -10.94 26.40
N ASP A 485 0.03 -11.17 25.09
CA ASP A 485 -1.09 -11.69 24.29
C ASP A 485 -1.11 -13.23 24.31
N GLY A 486 -2.12 -13.85 23.67
CA GLY A 486 -2.26 -15.30 23.56
C GLY A 486 -1.21 -15.99 22.67
N ARG A 487 -0.37 -15.23 21.95
CA ARG A 487 0.74 -15.74 21.14
C ARG A 487 2.10 -15.59 21.83
N GLY A 488 2.14 -14.92 22.98
CA GLY A 488 3.37 -14.65 23.72
C GLY A 488 4.05 -13.33 23.38
N LEU A 489 3.47 -12.50 22.48
CA LEU A 489 3.94 -11.12 22.29
C LEU A 489 3.80 -10.39 23.63
N THR A 490 4.87 -9.74 24.07
CA THR A 490 4.96 -9.19 25.42
C THR A 490 5.41 -7.74 25.39
N TRP A 491 4.70 -6.88 26.10
CA TRP A 491 5.13 -5.51 26.40
C TRP A 491 5.63 -5.42 27.84
N ARG A 492 6.68 -4.63 28.07
CA ARG A 492 7.24 -4.35 29.39
C ARG A 492 7.34 -2.85 29.61
N LEU A 493 6.92 -2.42 30.80
CA LEU A 493 7.10 -1.06 31.29
C LEU A 493 8.22 -1.06 32.31
N TYR A 494 9.28 -0.32 32.04
CA TYR A 494 10.43 -0.15 32.89
C TYR A 494 10.42 1.23 33.52
N ARG A 495 10.66 1.32 34.83
CA ARG A 495 10.80 2.58 35.56
C ARG A 495 12.28 2.91 35.69
N PHE A 496 12.71 4.06 35.19
CA PHE A 496 14.11 4.47 35.35
C PHE A 496 14.47 4.65 36.83
N THR A 497 15.60 4.07 37.23
CA THR A 497 16.18 4.11 38.57
C THR A 497 17.45 4.95 38.60
N GLY A 498 17.64 5.69 39.70
CA GLY A 498 18.61 6.78 39.81
C GLY A 498 17.97 8.14 39.51
#